data_AF-A0A143ZIQ9-F1
#
_entry.id   AF-A0A143ZIQ9-F1
#
_cell.length_a   1.000
_cell.length_b   1.000
_cell.length_c   1.000
_cell.angle_alpha   90.00
_cell.angle_beta   90.00
_cell.angle_gamma   90.00
#
_symmetry.space_group_name_H-M   'P 1'
#
loop_
_entity.id
_entity.type
_entity.pdbx_description
1 polymer ?
#
loop_
_entity_poly.entity_id
_entity_poly.type
_entity_poly.pdbx_seq_one_letter_code
_entity_poly.pdbx_strand_id
1 'polypeptide(L)' 'MGRPRELSPEERDLLIRRGYRPVEVWVPDPTNPSYLADARRQAANSVEADEKAGIDELYDPTAYEDWDRP' A
#
# COMPACT_ATOMS: atom_id res chain seq x y z
N MET A 1 5.99 -13.09 -13.74
CA MET A 1 5.72 -12.83 -12.31
C MET A 1 5.51 -14.18 -11.66
N GLY A 2 6.48 -14.68 -10.87
CA GLY A 2 6.31 -15.94 -10.15
C GLY A 2 5.27 -15.78 -9.04
N ARG A 3 4.65 -16.89 -8.60
CA ARG A 3 3.73 -16.89 -7.46
C ARG A 3 4.54 -16.50 -6.20
N PRO A 4 4.29 -15.35 -5.54
CA PRO A 4 4.86 -15.03 -4.25
C PRO A 4 4.75 -16.18 -3.26
N ARG A 5 5.73 -16.21 -2.37
CA ARG A 5 5.88 -17.24 -1.36
C ARG A 5 4.73 -17.11 -0.36
N GLU A 6 3.83 -18.08 -0.40
CA GLU A 6 2.82 -18.30 0.64
C GLU A 6 3.53 -18.74 1.93
N LEU A 7 2.92 -18.47 3.08
CA LEU A 7 3.42 -18.95 4.36
C LEU A 7 3.46 -20.48 4.37
N SER A 8 4.57 -21.05 4.81
CA SER A 8 4.61 -22.49 5.05
C SER A 8 3.66 -22.87 6.20
N PRO A 9 3.22 -24.13 6.28
CA PRO A 9 2.44 -24.62 7.42
C PRO A 9 3.11 -24.33 8.77
N GLU A 10 4.43 -24.49 8.85
CA GLU A 10 5.22 -24.27 10.07
C GLU A 10 5.27 -22.79 10.46
N GLU A 11 5.45 -21.89 9.49
CA GLU A 11 5.44 -20.45 9.72
C GLU A 11 4.06 -19.98 10.20
N ARG A 12 3.00 -20.53 9.58
CA ARG A 12 1.61 -20.24 9.96
C ARG A 12 1.31 -20.73 11.38
N ASP A 13 1.73 -21.93 11.75
CA ASP A 13 1.55 -22.49 13.09
C ASP A 13 2.29 -21.69 14.15
N LEU A 14 3.49 -21.20 13.85
CA LEU A 14 4.23 -20.32 14.75
C LEU A 14 3.48 -19.02 15.01
N LEU A 15 2.90 -18.41 13.97
CA LEU A 15 2.10 -17.19 14.11
C LEU A 15 0.85 -17.42 14.96
N ILE A 16 0.15 -18.54 14.75
CA ILE A 16 -1.03 -18.91 15.55
C ILE A 16 -0.65 -19.12 17.02
N ARG A 17 0.45 -19.83 17.31
CA ARG A 17 0.93 -20.05 18.69
C ARG A 17 1.29 -18.76 19.41
N ARG A 18 1.70 -17.73 18.66
CA ARG A 18 1.97 -16.38 19.18
C ARG A 18 0.71 -15.53 19.35
N GLY A 19 -0.48 -16.06 19.02
CA GLY A 19 -1.77 -15.36 19.15
C GLY A 19 -2.16 -14.53 17.93
N TYR A 20 -1.41 -14.58 16.83
CA TYR A 20 -1.77 -13.89 15.59
C TYR A 20 -2.85 -14.64 14.81
N ARG A 21 -3.59 -13.92 13.96
CA ARG A 21 -4.45 -14.50 12.92
C ARG A 21 -3.86 -14.20 11.54
N PRO A 22 -3.03 -15.08 10.98
CA PRO A 22 -2.41 -14.83 9.68
C PRO A 22 -3.47 -14.84 8.57
N VAL A 23 -3.47 -13.77 7.77
CA VAL A 23 -4.23 -13.63 6.52
C VAL A 23 -3.24 -13.36 5.40
N GLU A 24 -3.46 -13.98 4.24
CA GLU A 24 -2.61 -13.78 3.07
C GLU A 24 -3.33 -12.87 2.08
N VAL A 25 -2.68 -11.75 1.76
CA VAL A 25 -3.19 -10.77 0.80
C VAL A 25 -2.18 -10.58 -0.32
N TRP A 26 -2.70 -10.39 -1.52
CA TRP A 26 -1.89 -10.06 -2.68
C TRP A 26 -1.79 -8.55 -2.81
N VAL A 27 -0.56 -8.05 -2.81
CA VAL A 27 -0.25 -6.64 -3.03
C VAL A 27 0.55 -6.48 -4.33
N PRO A 28 0.41 -5.35 -5.05
CA PRO A 28 1.30 -5.02 -6.14
C PRO A 28 2.77 -5.03 -5.70
N ASP A 29 3.68 -5.39 -6.60
CA ASP A 29 5.13 -5.33 -6.35
C ASP A 29 5.59 -3.86 -6.38
N PRO A 30 5.95 -3.27 -5.23
CA PRO A 30 6.35 -1.86 -5.16
C PRO A 30 7.74 -1.62 -5.76
N THR A 31 8.50 -2.68 -6.08
CA THR A 31 9.82 -2.58 -6.73
C THR A 31 9.72 -2.61 -8.25
N ASN A 32 8.56 -2.96 -8.82
CA ASN A 32 8.34 -3.01 -10.25
C ASN A 32 8.28 -1.57 -10.84
N PRO A 33 9.21 -1.19 -11.75
CA PRO A 33 9.27 0.17 -12.28
C PRO A 33 8.01 0.61 -13.03
N SER A 34 7.34 -0.31 -13.73
CA SER A 34 6.11 -0.02 -14.47
C SER A 34 4.94 0.26 -13.52
N TYR A 35 4.81 -0.54 -12.45
CA TYR A 35 3.81 -0.29 -11.42
C TYR A 35 4.04 1.07 -10.75
N LEU A 36 5.28 1.37 -10.39
CA LEU A 36 5.64 2.67 -9.80
C LEU A 36 5.33 3.85 -10.73
N ALA A 37 5.59 3.72 -12.04
CA ALA A 37 5.28 4.75 -13.02
C ALA A 37 3.76 4.99 -13.13
N ASP A 38 2.97 3.92 -13.18
CA ASP A 38 1.51 4.01 -13.21
C ASP A 38 0.93 4.58 -11.92
N ALA A 39 1.43 4.15 -10.76
CA ALA A 39 1.01 4.66 -9.45
C ALA A 39 1.28 6.16 -9.32
N ARG A 40 2.47 6.64 -9.73
CA ARG A 40 2.78 8.07 -9.74
C ARG A 40 1.85 8.88 -10.65
N ARG A 41 1.57 8.37 -11.86
CA ARG A 41 0.63 9.02 -12.78
C ARG A 41 -0.77 9.12 -12.18
N GLN A 42 -1.26 8.04 -11.56
CA GLN A 42 -2.59 8.03 -10.94
C GLN A 42 -2.70 8.96 -9.74
N ALA A 43 -1.66 9.01 -8.89
CA ALA A 43 -1.60 9.95 -7.78
C ALA A 43 -1.65 11.41 -8.27
N ALA A 44 -0.85 11.76 -9.29
CA ALA A 44 -0.86 13.10 -9.87
C ALA A 44 -2.24 13.47 -10.47
N ASN A 45 -2.88 12.54 -11.18
CA ASN A 45 -4.22 12.77 -11.74
C ASN A 45 -5.28 12.97 -10.65
N SER A 46 -5.13 12.31 -9.50
CA SER A 46 -6.08 12.46 -8.39
C SER A 46 -5.96 13.85 -7.77
N VAL A 47 -4.73 14.33 -7.55
CA VAL A 47 -4.47 15.70 -7.08
C VAL A 47 -5.06 16.73 -8.05
N GLU A 48 -4.80 16.61 -9.35
CA GLU A 48 -5.34 17.53 -10.36
C GLU A 48 -6.88 17.53 -10.39
N ALA A 49 -7.51 16.36 -10.16
CA ALA A 49 -8.97 16.25 -10.11
C ALA A 49 -9.55 16.96 -8.88
N ASP A 50 -8.91 16.81 -7.72
CA ASP A 50 -9.33 17.45 -6.47
C ASP A 50 -9.19 18.98 -6.57
N GLU A 51 -8.08 19.49 -7.11
CA GLU A 51 -7.86 20.91 -7.39
C GLU A 51 -8.95 21.49 -8.30
N LYS A 52 -9.32 20.77 -9.36
CA LYS A 52 -10.39 21.19 -10.28
C LYS A 52 -11.77 21.17 -9.64
N ALA A 53 -12.00 20.27 -8.68
CA ALA A 53 -13.24 20.19 -7.94
C ALA A 53 -13.32 21.23 -6.82
N GLY A 54 -12.21 21.90 -6.48
CA GLY A 54 -12.14 22.92 -5.44
C GLY A 54 -12.38 22.35 -4.04
N ILE A 55 -11.98 21.08 -3.83
CA ILE A 55 -12.15 20.37 -2.55
C ILE A 55 -10.87 20.33 -1.72
N ASP A 56 -10.00 21.32 -1.94
CA ASP A 56 -8.65 21.37 -1.36
C ASP A 56 -8.67 21.37 0.18
N GLU A 57 -9.75 21.86 0.79
CA GLU A 57 -9.96 21.85 2.24
C GLU A 57 -10.17 20.44 2.82
N LEU A 58 -10.48 19.44 1.98
CA LEU A 58 -10.73 18.06 2.40
C LEU A 58 -9.47 17.19 2.40
N TYR A 59 -8.36 17.67 1.86
CA TYR A 59 -7.10 16.92 1.82
C TYR A 59 -5.97 17.69 2.53
N ASP A 60 -5.11 16.94 3.21
CA ASP A 60 -3.87 17.48 3.77
C ASP A 60 -2.69 17.01 2.88
N PRO A 61 -2.01 17.92 2.16
CA PRO A 61 -0.88 17.57 1.29
C PRO A 61 0.29 16.94 2.04
N THR A 62 0.37 17.15 3.35
CA THR A 62 1.46 16.71 4.22
C THR A 62 1.11 15.49 5.07
N ALA A 63 -0.09 14.91 4.90
CA ALA A 63 -0.54 13.74 5.69
C ALA A 63 0.41 12.54 5.62
N TYR A 64 1.22 12.42 4.55
CA TYR A 64 2.22 11.37 4.42
C TYR A 64 3.37 11.52 5.44
N GLU A 65 3.66 12.72 5.91
CA GLU A 65 4.73 12.99 6.88
C GLU A 65 4.40 12.43 8.27
N ASP A 66 3.11 12.23 8.56
CA ASP A 66 2.64 11.60 9.78
C ASP A 66 2.86 10.08 9.79
N TRP A 67 3.01 9.45 8.63
CA TRP A 67 3.12 7.98 8.52
C TRP A 67 4.45 7.44 9.05
N ASP A 68 5.49 8.27 9.03
CA ASP A 68 6.85 7.92 9.49
C ASP A 68 7.14 8.42 10.92
N ARG A 69 6.15 8.99 11.62
CA ARG A 69 6.32 9.40 13.02
C ARG A 69 6.36 8.17 13.95
N PRO A 70 7.25 8.16 14.97
CA PRO A 70 7.42 7.04 15.89
C PRO A 70 6.21 6.78 16.79
#